data_AF-A0A849YZI7-F1
#
_entry.id   AF-A0A849YZI7-F1
#
_cell.length_a   1.000
_cell.length_b   1.000
_cell.length_c   1.000
_cell.angle_alpha   90.00
_cell.angle_beta   90.00
_cell.angle_gamma   90.00
#
_symmetry.space_group_name_H-M   'P 1'
#
loop_
_entity.id
_entity.type
_entity.pdbx_description
1 polymer ?
#
loop_
_entity_poly.entity_id
_entity_poly.type
_entity_poly.pdbx_seq_one_letter_code
_entity_poly.pdbx_strand_id
1 'polypeptide(L)'
;MRASRFLFLVPLLVGFAACGDDGPTGGGGAGAGNTGGEGAGPIPCDAVEDCPATASECLLRTCEGGFCGTTPAAAGIPAKTQALEDCKRIECDGAGSSQTVPDDDDIKNDNNACTTDACNMGEQVHDPLAVGTACDETGVCDPTGSCVECLNATDCGTPTECSTPVCDDGVCGTELVEAGTPVGAQTTGNCKVAVCDGSGNTTEENDDADIFDDSNPCTLDGCNAGTPTNVAQPGTPCGANGTCDDQGQCVGCLAPEDCPGTDDFCKTRTCINDVCGFNFTAPNTPLPAADQTAGNCVTAVCDGVGVIQQQTTSTDLPVDGNDCTLDQCVGASPMNPNAAQGAACNMGGSVCDGMGDCVECNTPANCTDPPGACVVASCTGGMCGSQNAANGTVCAAGSCAGGVQQAADTCQAGACIDGGSQPCTPYVCGPSACTTSCANDPGCMSGFVCDTGLGECTSGPTCTEYCNTIEANCTGSLDQYGSLAQCLETCSHMPDGTATDTSGNTVGCRAYHALASAGAGAATHCPHAGPTGAGVCGATCESFCAIAQGACTGANQQFASVGDCMTACAAYNMAPQYSASTTTGNSYACRMYHLTAAAVDPAGHCPHIVAASPTCM
;
A
#
# COMPACT_ATOMS: atom_id res chain seq x y z
N MET A 1 -14.64 56.08 -24.75
CA MET A 1 -13.64 56.65 -25.68
C MET A 1 -14.15 57.98 -26.18
N ARG A 2 -13.45 59.07 -25.83
CA ARG A 2 -13.68 60.43 -26.33
C ARG A 2 -13.04 60.59 -27.72
N ALA A 3 -13.71 61.32 -28.63
CA ALA A 3 -13.15 62.32 -29.57
C ALA A 3 -14.25 62.68 -30.60
N SER A 4 -14.87 63.85 -30.60
CA SER A 4 -14.40 65.20 -30.98
C SER A 4 -14.01 65.41 -32.46
N ARG A 5 -14.88 66.21 -33.12
CA ARG A 5 -14.66 67.33 -34.06
C ARG A 5 -14.10 67.03 -35.47
N PHE A 6 -14.78 67.59 -36.49
CA PHE A 6 -14.43 68.87 -37.16
C PHE A 6 -15.28 69.08 -38.42
N LEU A 7 -15.86 70.28 -38.66
CA LEU A 7 -15.71 71.01 -39.93
C LEU A 7 -16.28 72.46 -39.92
N PHE A 8 -15.37 73.43 -40.17
CA PHE A 8 -15.41 74.74 -40.89
C PHE A 8 -16.69 75.64 -40.92
N LEU A 9 -16.64 76.92 -40.47
CA LEU A 9 -16.26 78.20 -41.17
C LEU A 9 -17.18 78.53 -42.38
N VAL A 10 -17.92 79.66 -42.53
CA VAL A 10 -17.59 81.12 -42.55
C VAL A 10 -18.93 81.93 -42.54
N PRO A 11 -18.98 83.21 -42.09
CA PRO A 11 -20.20 84.04 -42.03
C PRO A 11 -20.38 85.01 -43.23
N LEU A 12 -21.60 85.54 -43.43
CA LEU A 12 -21.86 86.69 -44.33
C LEU A 12 -22.94 87.64 -43.77
N LEU A 13 -22.62 88.93 -43.82
CA LEU A 13 -23.37 90.12 -43.38
C LEU A 13 -24.48 90.56 -44.36
N VAL A 14 -25.17 91.65 -43.95
CA VAL A 14 -26.02 92.64 -44.68
C VAL A 14 -27.54 92.36 -44.56
N GLY A 15 -28.44 93.28 -44.19
CA GLY A 15 -28.37 94.71 -43.83
C GLY A 15 -29.78 95.33 -43.69
N PHE A 16 -29.86 96.39 -42.86
CA PHE A 16 -30.71 97.61 -42.88
C PHE A 16 -32.22 97.66 -43.25
N ALA A 17 -32.88 98.62 -42.55
CA ALA A 17 -34.10 99.41 -42.86
C ALA A 17 -35.37 98.98 -42.07
N ALA A 18 -36.21 99.85 -41.48
CA ALA A 18 -36.42 101.30 -41.57
C ALA A 18 -37.21 101.86 -40.35
N CYS A 19 -37.21 103.18 -40.26
CA CYS A 19 -37.82 104.14 -39.32
C CYS A 19 -39.37 104.27 -39.30
N GLY A 20 -39.92 104.94 -38.27
CA GLY A 20 -41.23 105.64 -38.34
C GLY A 20 -41.74 106.18 -36.99
N ASP A 21 -41.78 107.52 -36.86
CA ASP A 21 -42.01 108.38 -35.68
C ASP A 21 -43.47 108.58 -35.20
N ASP A 22 -43.55 109.20 -34.02
CA ASP A 22 -44.67 109.66 -33.19
C ASP A 22 -45.61 110.77 -33.76
N GLY A 23 -46.82 110.84 -33.19
CA GLY A 23 -47.22 112.00 -32.36
C GLY A 23 -47.83 113.26 -33.00
N PRO A 24 -49.03 113.71 -32.59
CA PRO A 24 -49.69 114.95 -33.01
C PRO A 24 -49.55 116.11 -32.00
N THR A 25 -49.86 117.34 -32.44
CA THR A 25 -50.35 118.57 -31.73
C THR A 25 -49.86 119.78 -32.54
N GLY A 26 -50.50 120.95 -32.64
CA GLY A 26 -51.60 121.62 -31.97
C GLY A 26 -51.36 123.13 -32.11
N GLY A 27 -52.41 123.95 -31.98
CA GLY A 27 -52.27 125.34 -31.51
C GLY A 27 -52.29 126.48 -32.55
N GLY A 28 -53.49 127.05 -32.76
CA GLY A 28 -53.93 128.36 -32.25
C GLY A 28 -53.12 129.64 -32.57
N GLY A 29 -53.84 130.76 -32.74
CA GLY A 29 -53.27 132.07 -32.39
C GLY A 29 -53.89 133.32 -32.99
N ALA A 30 -54.66 134.02 -32.15
CA ALA A 30 -54.69 135.47 -31.95
C ALA A 30 -55.46 136.39 -32.91
N GLY A 31 -56.38 137.15 -32.31
CA GLY A 31 -56.94 138.39 -32.84
C GLY A 31 -56.22 139.64 -32.33
N ALA A 32 -56.67 140.81 -32.80
CA ALA A 32 -56.37 142.12 -32.23
C ALA A 32 -57.42 143.15 -32.70
N GLY A 33 -57.76 144.12 -31.83
CA GLY A 33 -58.25 145.44 -32.27
C GLY A 33 -59.41 146.03 -31.45
N ASN A 34 -59.07 147.04 -30.63
CA ASN A 34 -59.88 147.72 -29.62
C ASN A 34 -60.60 149.01 -30.14
N THR A 35 -61.25 149.73 -29.21
CA THR A 35 -61.83 151.10 -29.20
C THR A 35 -63.36 151.15 -29.24
N GLY A 36 -64.10 151.91 -28.42
CA GLY A 36 -63.81 152.87 -27.34
C GLY A 36 -65.16 153.31 -26.71
N GLY A 37 -65.14 153.77 -25.46
CA GLY A 37 -66.34 154.12 -24.69
C GLY A 37 -66.68 155.62 -24.64
N GLU A 38 -67.87 155.92 -24.13
CA GLU A 38 -68.33 157.14 -23.44
C GLU A 38 -69.49 156.67 -22.53
N GLY A 39 -69.75 157.04 -21.28
CA GLY A 39 -69.27 158.05 -20.33
C GLY A 39 -70.46 158.34 -19.40
N ALA A 40 -70.36 158.12 -18.09
CA ALA A 40 -71.38 158.56 -17.11
C ALA A 40 -70.71 158.92 -15.77
N GLY A 41 -71.20 160.01 -15.15
CA GLY A 41 -70.56 160.82 -14.10
C GLY A 41 -70.06 160.12 -12.81
N PRO A 42 -69.33 160.87 -11.96
CA PRO A 42 -68.63 160.34 -10.78
C PRO A 42 -69.58 159.76 -9.72
N ILE A 43 -69.23 158.56 -9.22
CA ILE A 43 -69.98 157.82 -8.19
C ILE A 43 -69.52 158.28 -6.80
N PRO A 44 -70.41 158.82 -5.95
CA PRO A 44 -70.07 159.20 -4.58
C PRO A 44 -69.91 157.96 -3.67
N CYS A 45 -69.03 158.04 -2.67
CA CYS A 45 -68.81 156.98 -1.68
C CYS A 45 -68.54 157.55 -0.28
N ASP A 46 -68.93 156.80 0.75
CA ASP A 46 -68.64 157.09 2.16
C ASP A 46 -67.55 156.14 2.72
N ALA A 47 -67.40 154.94 2.16
CA ALA A 47 -66.35 153.96 2.44
C ALA A 47 -65.87 153.22 1.17
N VAL A 48 -64.72 152.54 1.25
CA VAL A 48 -64.12 151.82 0.10
C VAL A 48 -64.96 150.64 -0.40
N GLU A 49 -65.80 150.07 0.46
CA GLU A 49 -66.72 149.00 0.12
C GLU A 49 -67.90 149.49 -0.73
N ASP A 50 -68.25 150.78 -0.68
CA ASP A 50 -69.30 151.39 -1.50
C ASP A 50 -68.89 151.50 -2.98
N CYS A 51 -67.59 151.32 -3.28
CA CYS A 51 -67.07 151.39 -4.63
C CYS A 51 -67.23 150.06 -5.37
N PRO A 52 -67.66 150.09 -6.65
CA PRO A 52 -67.86 148.88 -7.45
C PRO A 52 -66.56 148.09 -7.60
N ALA A 53 -66.68 146.76 -7.69
CA ALA A 53 -65.54 145.88 -7.88
C ALA A 53 -64.73 146.27 -9.12
N THR A 54 -63.41 146.25 -8.98
CA THR A 54 -62.46 146.53 -10.05
C THR A 54 -62.40 145.36 -11.03
N ALA A 55 -62.04 145.65 -12.29
CA ALA A 55 -61.94 144.64 -13.34
C ALA A 55 -60.78 143.64 -13.14
N SER A 56 -59.90 143.88 -12.17
CA SER A 56 -58.73 143.05 -11.85
C SER A 56 -58.54 142.99 -10.33
N GLU A 57 -58.23 141.81 -9.80
CA GLU A 57 -57.93 141.61 -8.38
C GLU A 57 -56.62 142.29 -7.94
N CYS A 58 -55.76 142.65 -8.90
CA CYS A 58 -54.54 143.43 -8.69
C CYS A 58 -54.78 144.95 -8.66
N LEU A 59 -56.05 145.41 -8.76
CA LEU A 59 -56.47 146.80 -8.57
C LEU A 59 -57.33 146.92 -7.31
N LEU A 60 -56.84 147.63 -6.30
CA LEU A 60 -57.51 147.84 -5.01
C LEU A 60 -58.42 149.09 -5.08
N ARG A 61 -59.60 149.02 -4.44
CA ARG A 61 -60.58 150.13 -4.42
C ARG A 61 -60.17 151.21 -3.41
N THR A 62 -60.37 152.48 -3.76
CA THR A 62 -60.16 153.64 -2.86
C THR A 62 -61.39 154.57 -2.86
N CYS A 63 -61.69 155.20 -1.72
CA CYS A 63 -62.74 156.21 -1.58
C CYS A 63 -62.10 157.47 -0.97
N GLU A 64 -61.85 158.48 -1.80
CA GLU A 64 -61.07 159.66 -1.38
C GLU A 64 -61.75 160.94 -1.88
N GLY A 65 -61.92 161.92 -0.98
CA GLY A 65 -62.65 163.15 -1.31
C GLY A 65 -64.14 162.96 -1.59
N GLY A 66 -64.73 161.83 -1.16
CA GLY A 66 -66.15 161.50 -1.35
C GLY A 66 -66.48 160.85 -2.69
N PHE A 67 -65.49 160.44 -3.48
CA PHE A 67 -65.67 159.79 -4.78
C PHE A 67 -64.78 158.53 -4.92
N CYS A 68 -65.28 157.53 -5.65
CA CYS A 68 -64.57 156.28 -5.87
C CYS A 68 -63.36 156.42 -6.82
N GLY A 69 -62.24 155.81 -6.44
CA GLY A 69 -61.02 155.63 -7.23
C GLY A 69 -60.44 154.23 -7.09
N THR A 70 -59.27 153.99 -7.70
CA THR A 70 -58.56 152.70 -7.65
C THR A 70 -57.06 152.91 -7.54
N THR A 71 -56.35 152.06 -6.79
CA THR A 71 -54.88 152.05 -6.69
C THR A 71 -54.33 150.64 -6.98
N PRO A 72 -53.27 150.48 -7.79
CA PRO A 72 -52.67 149.17 -8.04
C PRO A 72 -52.09 148.50 -6.77
N ALA A 73 -52.23 147.18 -6.68
CA ALA A 73 -51.53 146.35 -5.68
C ALA A 73 -50.02 146.26 -6.02
N ALA A 74 -49.17 146.05 -5.00
CA ALA A 74 -47.73 145.92 -5.19
C ALA A 74 -47.34 144.70 -6.04
N ALA A 75 -46.23 144.80 -6.77
CA ALA A 75 -45.71 143.69 -7.57
C ALA A 75 -45.29 142.50 -6.69
N GLY A 76 -45.57 141.28 -7.15
CA GLY A 76 -45.20 140.02 -6.49
C GLY A 76 -46.20 139.50 -5.45
N ILE A 77 -47.36 140.16 -5.29
CA ILE A 77 -48.45 139.62 -4.45
C ILE A 77 -49.18 138.51 -5.23
N PRO A 78 -49.29 137.28 -4.71
CA PRO A 78 -50.03 136.21 -5.37
C PRO A 78 -51.51 136.56 -5.58
N ALA A 79 -52.00 136.29 -6.79
CA ALA A 79 -53.41 136.34 -7.13
C ALA A 79 -54.18 135.29 -6.32
N LYS A 80 -55.43 135.58 -5.91
CA LYS A 80 -56.22 134.61 -5.12
C LYS A 80 -56.63 133.39 -5.93
N THR A 81 -56.62 133.50 -7.25
CA THR A 81 -56.88 132.41 -8.17
C THR A 81 -55.56 131.86 -8.67
N GLN A 82 -55.20 130.64 -8.26
CA GLN A 82 -54.06 129.88 -8.78
C GLN A 82 -54.59 128.63 -9.50
N ALA A 83 -53.88 128.17 -10.52
CA ALA A 83 -53.96 126.77 -10.93
C ALA A 83 -53.09 125.95 -9.97
N LEU A 84 -53.51 124.72 -9.65
CA LEU A 84 -52.73 123.78 -8.85
C LEU A 84 -52.20 122.68 -9.77
N GLU A 85 -51.04 122.15 -9.44
CA GLU A 85 -50.32 121.06 -10.13
C GLU A 85 -49.95 121.37 -11.59
N ASP A 86 -49.66 122.63 -11.91
CA ASP A 86 -49.26 123.07 -13.24
C ASP A 86 -47.86 123.73 -13.29
N CYS A 87 -47.11 123.59 -12.20
CA CYS A 87 -45.75 124.14 -12.01
C CYS A 87 -45.68 125.68 -12.13
N LYS A 88 -46.80 126.41 -11.97
CA LYS A 88 -46.87 127.85 -12.21
C LYS A 88 -47.66 128.58 -11.14
N ARG A 89 -47.29 129.85 -10.91
CA ARG A 89 -47.93 130.76 -9.97
C ARG A 89 -48.33 132.07 -10.63
N ILE A 90 -49.51 132.59 -10.31
CA ILE A 90 -50.02 133.88 -10.80
C ILE A 90 -49.80 134.97 -9.73
N GLU A 91 -49.15 136.08 -10.09
CA GLU A 91 -48.83 137.22 -9.19
C GLU A 91 -49.19 138.58 -9.83
N CYS A 92 -49.40 139.61 -9.01
CA CYS A 92 -49.65 140.98 -9.47
C CYS A 92 -48.38 141.68 -9.98
N ASP A 93 -48.50 142.50 -11.02
CA ASP A 93 -47.37 143.16 -11.72
C ASP A 93 -46.97 144.54 -11.16
N GLY A 94 -47.69 145.06 -10.15
CA GLY A 94 -47.45 146.39 -9.59
C GLY A 94 -48.13 147.55 -10.34
N ALA A 95 -48.68 147.30 -11.53
CA ALA A 95 -49.39 148.27 -12.36
C ALA A 95 -50.91 148.03 -12.40
N GLY A 96 -51.37 146.91 -11.85
CA GLY A 96 -52.79 146.57 -11.69
C GLY A 96 -53.24 145.34 -12.46
N SER A 97 -52.34 144.65 -13.18
CA SER A 97 -52.61 143.39 -13.89
C SER A 97 -51.91 142.20 -13.22
N SER A 98 -52.29 140.98 -13.61
CA SER A 98 -51.62 139.74 -13.20
C SER A 98 -50.61 139.26 -14.25
N GLN A 99 -49.59 138.54 -13.79
CA GLN A 99 -48.59 137.83 -14.59
C GLN A 99 -48.39 136.42 -14.03
N THR A 100 -47.89 135.49 -14.85
CA THR A 100 -47.56 134.13 -14.43
C THR A 100 -46.05 133.97 -14.33
N VAL A 101 -45.59 133.37 -13.23
CA VAL A 101 -44.19 133.04 -12.95
C VAL A 101 -44.04 131.53 -12.65
N PRO A 102 -42.86 130.93 -12.86
CA PRO A 102 -42.62 129.53 -12.51
C PRO A 102 -42.78 129.24 -11.01
N ASP A 103 -43.34 128.09 -10.68
CA ASP A 103 -43.47 127.55 -9.31
C ASP A 103 -43.09 126.07 -9.27
N ASP A 104 -41.81 125.77 -9.01
CA ASP A 104 -41.29 124.40 -9.06
C ASP A 104 -41.70 123.53 -7.86
N ASP A 105 -42.41 124.09 -6.87
CA ASP A 105 -42.99 123.34 -5.76
C ASP A 105 -44.40 122.80 -6.08
N ASP A 106 -44.98 123.16 -7.23
CA ASP A 106 -46.34 122.78 -7.65
C ASP A 106 -46.34 121.52 -8.54
N ILE A 107 -45.84 120.41 -7.97
CA ILE A 107 -45.55 119.13 -8.66
C ILE A 107 -46.82 118.30 -8.90
N LYS A 108 -46.96 117.73 -10.10
CA LYS A 108 -48.00 116.76 -10.46
C LYS A 108 -47.46 115.33 -10.48
N ASN A 109 -48.16 114.42 -9.81
CA ASN A 109 -47.83 113.00 -9.78
C ASN A 109 -48.43 112.22 -10.97
N ASP A 110 -47.63 111.43 -11.70
CA ASP A 110 -48.09 110.63 -12.86
C ASP A 110 -48.72 109.26 -12.50
N ASN A 111 -48.71 108.90 -11.21
CA ASN A 111 -49.12 107.62 -10.62
C ASN A 111 -48.31 106.41 -11.12
N ASN A 112 -47.10 106.58 -11.64
CA ASN A 112 -46.19 105.50 -11.96
C ASN A 112 -45.16 105.30 -10.84
N ALA A 113 -45.23 104.15 -10.15
CA ALA A 113 -44.32 103.80 -9.07
C ALA A 113 -42.85 103.62 -9.51
N CYS A 114 -42.59 103.55 -10.82
CA CYS A 114 -41.26 103.44 -11.42
C CYS A 114 -40.71 104.77 -11.95
N THR A 115 -41.34 105.91 -11.68
CA THR A 115 -40.83 107.26 -12.00
C THR A 115 -40.75 108.14 -10.75
N THR A 116 -39.98 109.23 -10.82
CA THR A 116 -39.95 110.30 -9.82
C THR A 116 -40.46 111.58 -10.46
N ASP A 117 -41.52 112.15 -9.89
CA ASP A 117 -42.17 113.37 -10.38
C ASP A 117 -41.44 114.64 -9.88
N ALA A 118 -41.21 115.60 -10.78
CA ALA A 118 -40.64 116.92 -10.45
C ALA A 118 -41.15 118.03 -11.39
N CYS A 119 -41.03 119.28 -10.94
CA CYS A 119 -41.13 120.47 -11.80
C CYS A 119 -39.73 121.07 -12.01
N ASN A 120 -39.46 121.59 -13.21
CA ASN A 120 -38.21 122.29 -13.51
C ASN A 120 -38.49 123.51 -14.40
N MET A 121 -38.25 124.72 -13.89
CA MET A 121 -38.53 126.00 -14.57
C MET A 121 -39.99 126.14 -15.04
N GLY A 122 -40.94 125.55 -14.32
CA GLY A 122 -42.36 125.61 -14.63
C GLY A 122 -42.87 124.61 -15.67
N GLU A 123 -42.10 123.55 -15.98
CA GLU A 123 -42.51 122.39 -16.77
C GLU A 123 -42.44 121.08 -15.96
N GLN A 124 -43.32 120.11 -16.27
CA GLN A 124 -43.39 118.80 -15.59
C GLN A 124 -42.33 117.83 -16.14
N VAL A 125 -41.65 117.08 -15.26
CA VAL A 125 -40.63 116.07 -15.57
C VAL A 125 -40.90 114.79 -14.76
N HIS A 126 -40.81 113.62 -15.41
CA HIS A 126 -40.98 112.29 -14.79
C HIS A 126 -39.77 111.40 -15.15
N ASP A 127 -38.79 111.28 -14.26
CA ASP A 127 -37.56 110.52 -14.52
C ASP A 127 -37.69 109.07 -14.01
N PRO A 128 -37.30 108.03 -14.80
CA PRO A 128 -37.36 106.63 -14.33
C PRO A 128 -36.51 106.37 -13.09
N LEU A 129 -37.05 105.57 -12.16
CA LEU A 129 -36.31 105.03 -11.02
C LEU A 129 -35.24 104.02 -11.45
N ALA A 130 -34.33 103.67 -10.54
CA ALA A 130 -33.27 102.71 -10.83
C ALA A 130 -33.84 101.31 -11.17
N VAL A 131 -33.24 100.63 -12.14
CA VAL A 131 -33.60 99.26 -12.54
C VAL A 131 -33.54 98.33 -11.32
N GLY A 132 -34.56 97.49 -11.16
CA GLY A 132 -34.69 96.58 -10.03
C GLY A 132 -35.35 97.19 -8.79
N THR A 133 -35.78 98.46 -8.85
CA THR A 133 -36.59 99.06 -7.77
C THR A 133 -37.93 98.35 -7.69
N ALA A 134 -38.34 97.90 -6.50
CA ALA A 134 -39.64 97.27 -6.32
C ALA A 134 -40.76 98.29 -6.60
N CYS A 135 -41.73 97.89 -7.43
CA CYS A 135 -42.83 98.76 -7.86
C CYS A 135 -44.22 98.24 -7.47
N ASP A 136 -44.35 96.96 -7.13
CA ASP A 136 -45.50 96.38 -6.45
C ASP A 136 -45.07 95.19 -5.55
N GLU A 137 -46.00 94.32 -5.12
CA GLU A 137 -45.70 93.18 -4.24
C GLU A 137 -44.77 92.12 -4.86
N THR A 138 -44.72 92.03 -6.20
CA THR A 138 -43.95 91.00 -6.94
C THR A 138 -43.10 91.54 -8.08
N GLY A 139 -43.29 92.81 -8.46
CA GLY A 139 -42.70 93.43 -9.63
C GLY A 139 -41.51 94.33 -9.32
N VAL A 140 -40.64 94.45 -10.32
CA VAL A 140 -39.43 95.27 -10.31
C VAL A 140 -39.41 96.20 -11.53
N CYS A 141 -38.89 97.41 -11.35
CA CYS A 141 -38.78 98.40 -12.42
C CYS A 141 -37.75 97.97 -13.46
N ASP A 142 -38.15 97.98 -14.73
CA ASP A 142 -37.29 97.77 -15.87
C ASP A 142 -36.50 99.07 -16.24
N PRO A 143 -35.59 99.02 -17.23
CA PRO A 143 -34.86 100.20 -17.69
C PRO A 143 -35.71 101.29 -18.35
N THR A 144 -36.97 101.01 -18.65
CA THR A 144 -37.90 101.95 -19.31
C THR A 144 -38.82 102.67 -18.31
N GLY A 145 -38.79 102.28 -17.04
CA GLY A 145 -39.69 102.81 -16.01
C GLY A 145 -41.03 102.08 -15.94
N SER A 146 -41.10 100.83 -16.39
CA SER A 146 -42.26 99.93 -16.29
C SER A 146 -42.07 98.89 -15.19
N CYS A 147 -43.16 98.47 -14.53
CA CYS A 147 -43.14 97.42 -13.52
C CYS A 147 -43.32 96.03 -14.15
N VAL A 148 -42.32 95.14 -14.07
CA VAL A 148 -42.33 93.77 -14.65
C VAL A 148 -42.11 92.70 -13.58
N GLU A 149 -42.53 91.45 -13.80
CA GLU A 149 -42.43 90.36 -12.80
C GLU A 149 -40.99 89.88 -12.60
N CYS A 150 -40.15 89.96 -13.64
CA CYS A 150 -38.78 89.47 -13.60
C CYS A 150 -37.86 90.23 -14.56
N LEU A 151 -36.58 90.28 -14.22
CA LEU A 151 -35.50 90.74 -15.10
C LEU A 151 -34.60 89.58 -15.54
N ASN A 152 -34.62 88.48 -14.77
CA ASN A 152 -33.88 87.26 -15.07
C ASN A 152 -34.58 86.02 -14.46
N ALA A 153 -34.18 84.83 -14.90
CA ALA A 153 -34.79 83.57 -14.48
C ALA A 153 -34.76 83.28 -12.96
N THR A 154 -33.81 83.86 -12.21
CA THR A 154 -33.74 83.66 -10.75
C THR A 154 -34.80 84.44 -9.98
N ASP A 155 -35.39 85.46 -10.61
CA ASP A 155 -36.53 86.19 -10.05
C ASP A 155 -37.80 85.30 -10.05
N CYS A 156 -37.81 84.22 -10.85
CA CYS A 156 -38.95 83.31 -11.06
C CYS A 156 -38.90 82.02 -10.23
N GLY A 157 -37.92 81.87 -9.34
CA GLY A 157 -37.79 80.73 -8.42
C GLY A 157 -36.48 79.95 -8.53
N THR A 158 -36.43 78.79 -7.90
CA THR A 158 -35.25 77.90 -7.90
C THR A 158 -35.46 76.69 -8.80
N PRO A 159 -34.49 76.33 -9.67
CA PRO A 159 -34.57 75.13 -10.49
C PRO A 159 -34.56 73.85 -9.63
N THR A 160 -35.32 72.86 -10.07
CA THR A 160 -35.24 71.46 -9.62
C THR A 160 -34.62 70.61 -10.74
N GLU A 161 -34.33 69.34 -10.46
CA GLU A 161 -33.86 68.41 -11.50
C GLU A 161 -34.92 68.12 -12.56
N CYS A 162 -36.21 68.39 -12.27
CA CYS A 162 -37.33 68.15 -13.19
C CYS A 162 -38.00 69.44 -13.72
N SER A 163 -37.54 70.63 -13.31
CA SER A 163 -38.09 71.92 -13.77
C SER A 163 -37.11 73.07 -13.61
N THR A 164 -37.05 73.97 -14.58
CA THR A 164 -36.20 75.17 -14.56
C THR A 164 -37.04 76.44 -14.77
N PRO A 165 -36.98 77.44 -13.87
CA PRO A 165 -37.69 78.70 -14.05
C PRO A 165 -37.05 79.51 -15.19
N VAL A 166 -37.88 80.24 -15.93
CA VAL A 166 -37.48 81.13 -17.04
C VAL A 166 -38.14 82.50 -16.87
N CYS A 167 -37.45 83.56 -17.30
CA CYS A 167 -38.02 84.90 -17.41
C CYS A 167 -38.03 85.29 -18.89
N ASP A 168 -39.21 85.40 -19.47
CA ASP A 168 -39.38 85.76 -20.89
C ASP A 168 -40.22 87.03 -20.98
N ASP A 169 -39.64 88.07 -21.57
CA ASP A 169 -40.24 89.40 -21.76
C ASP A 169 -40.89 90.01 -20.50
N GLY A 170 -40.24 89.85 -19.34
CA GLY A 170 -40.71 90.41 -18.07
C GLY A 170 -41.79 89.58 -17.35
N VAL A 171 -42.09 88.36 -17.82
CA VAL A 171 -43.07 87.44 -17.22
C VAL A 171 -42.39 86.13 -16.80
N CYS A 172 -42.74 85.62 -15.62
CA CYS A 172 -42.19 84.36 -15.12
C CYS A 172 -42.86 83.12 -15.75
N GLY A 173 -42.04 82.14 -16.15
CA GLY A 173 -42.47 80.84 -16.68
C GLY A 173 -41.63 79.67 -16.14
N THR A 174 -42.01 78.44 -16.51
CA THR A 174 -41.28 77.22 -16.16
C THR A 174 -41.08 76.31 -17.37
N GLU A 175 -39.87 75.80 -17.54
CA GLU A 175 -39.52 74.75 -18.50
C GLU A 175 -39.44 73.41 -17.76
N LEU A 176 -40.15 72.39 -18.24
CA LEU A 176 -40.25 71.08 -17.58
C LEU A 176 -39.35 70.06 -18.28
N VAL A 177 -38.69 69.20 -17.51
CA VAL A 177 -37.90 68.07 -18.04
C VAL A 177 -38.84 66.96 -18.49
N GLU A 178 -38.50 66.30 -19.60
CA GLU A 178 -39.31 65.23 -20.20
C GLU A 178 -39.57 64.08 -19.21
N ALA A 179 -40.81 63.57 -19.22
CA ALA A 179 -41.20 62.43 -18.41
C ALA A 179 -40.33 61.19 -18.71
N GLY A 180 -39.91 60.47 -17.68
CA GLY A 180 -39.04 59.30 -17.81
C GLY A 180 -37.53 59.60 -17.74
N THR A 181 -37.13 60.87 -17.60
CA THR A 181 -35.72 61.23 -17.40
C THR A 181 -35.25 60.84 -15.99
N PRO A 182 -34.22 59.98 -15.82
CA PRO A 182 -33.74 59.56 -14.50
C PRO A 182 -33.14 60.72 -13.70
N VAL A 183 -33.44 60.77 -12.40
CA VAL A 183 -32.82 61.74 -11.47
C VAL A 183 -31.51 61.21 -10.89
N GLY A 184 -30.64 62.09 -10.41
CA GLY A 184 -29.32 61.73 -9.88
C GLY A 184 -29.36 60.93 -8.58
N ALA A 185 -30.44 61.06 -7.80
CA ALA A 185 -30.64 60.29 -6.57
C ALA A 185 -31.42 59.01 -6.86
N GLN A 186 -30.72 57.88 -6.90
CA GLN A 186 -31.31 56.54 -7.06
C GLN A 186 -31.13 55.72 -5.78
N THR A 187 -32.04 54.78 -5.52
CA THR A 187 -31.92 53.82 -4.41
C THR A 187 -31.50 52.48 -4.99
N THR A 188 -30.24 52.09 -4.81
CA THR A 188 -29.74 50.81 -5.35
C THR A 188 -30.41 49.60 -4.69
N GLY A 189 -30.80 48.62 -5.49
CA GLY A 189 -31.36 47.33 -5.08
C GLY A 189 -32.83 47.40 -4.66
N ASN A 190 -33.59 48.42 -5.06
CA ASN A 190 -35.03 48.48 -4.81
C ASN A 190 -35.87 48.11 -6.05
N CYS A 191 -35.21 47.74 -7.16
CA CYS A 191 -35.82 47.39 -8.45
C CYS A 191 -36.62 48.56 -9.08
N LYS A 192 -36.30 49.80 -8.71
CA LYS A 192 -36.97 51.00 -9.21
C LYS A 192 -35.96 52.00 -9.73
N VAL A 193 -36.41 52.81 -10.67
CA VAL A 193 -35.70 54.03 -11.08
C VAL A 193 -36.60 55.23 -10.80
N ALA A 194 -36.06 56.22 -10.08
CA ALA A 194 -36.71 57.50 -9.90
C ALA A 194 -36.52 58.35 -11.18
N VAL A 195 -37.61 58.83 -11.76
CA VAL A 195 -37.63 59.59 -13.02
C VAL A 195 -38.51 60.85 -12.89
N CYS A 196 -38.32 61.85 -13.75
CA CYS A 196 -39.22 62.99 -13.82
C CYS A 196 -40.62 62.60 -14.34
N ASP A 197 -41.67 63.20 -13.79
CA ASP A 197 -43.08 62.94 -14.15
C ASP A 197 -43.60 63.83 -15.30
N GLY A 198 -42.75 64.69 -15.86
CA GLY A 198 -43.12 65.67 -16.89
C GLY A 198 -43.94 66.85 -16.37
N SER A 199 -44.26 66.90 -15.08
CA SER A 199 -44.97 67.99 -14.38
C SER A 199 -44.08 68.74 -13.39
N GLY A 200 -42.78 68.44 -13.36
CA GLY A 200 -41.79 69.05 -12.47
C GLY A 200 -41.54 68.29 -11.17
N ASN A 201 -42.12 67.10 -10.98
CA ASN A 201 -41.83 66.22 -9.83
C ASN A 201 -41.17 64.91 -10.28
N THR A 202 -40.88 64.04 -9.31
CA THR A 202 -40.35 62.70 -9.54
C THR A 202 -41.41 61.61 -9.32
N THR A 203 -41.35 60.54 -10.11
CA THR A 203 -42.11 59.29 -9.94
C THR A 203 -41.17 58.09 -9.99
N GLU A 204 -41.62 56.92 -9.52
CA GLU A 204 -40.86 55.67 -9.65
C GLU A 204 -41.38 54.83 -10.82
N GLU A 205 -40.46 54.28 -11.59
CA GLU A 205 -40.73 53.27 -12.61
C GLU A 205 -39.99 51.96 -12.30
N ASN A 206 -40.42 50.86 -12.91
CA ASN A 206 -39.78 49.57 -12.71
C ASN A 206 -38.41 49.53 -13.41
N ASP A 207 -37.37 49.19 -12.65
CA ASP A 207 -36.04 48.91 -13.17
C ASP A 207 -35.61 47.50 -12.78
N ASP A 208 -35.84 46.54 -13.68
CA ASP A 208 -35.46 45.15 -13.42
C ASP A 208 -33.94 44.92 -13.55
N ALA A 209 -33.17 45.95 -13.93
CA ALA A 209 -31.70 45.92 -13.90
C ALA A 209 -31.12 46.38 -12.55
N ASP A 210 -31.92 47.00 -11.67
CA ASP A 210 -31.53 47.39 -10.32
C ASP A 210 -31.63 46.21 -9.33
N ILE A 211 -30.81 45.18 -9.57
CA ILE A 211 -30.84 43.89 -8.87
C ILE A 211 -30.65 44.06 -7.36
N PHE A 212 -31.58 43.50 -6.58
CA PHE A 212 -31.46 43.35 -5.12
C PHE A 212 -30.63 42.12 -4.78
N ASP A 213 -29.40 42.33 -4.30
CA ASP A 213 -28.50 41.28 -3.81
C ASP A 213 -28.78 40.99 -2.33
N ASP A 214 -29.30 39.81 -2.00
CA ASP A 214 -29.57 39.39 -0.62
C ASP A 214 -28.36 38.73 0.08
N SER A 215 -27.21 38.72 -0.61
CA SER A 215 -25.95 38.11 -0.19
C SER A 215 -26.03 36.60 0.05
N ASN A 216 -27.08 35.93 -0.43
CA ASN A 216 -27.21 34.49 -0.35
C ASN A 216 -26.80 33.85 -1.70
N PRO A 217 -25.65 33.14 -1.75
CA PRO A 217 -25.19 32.49 -2.99
C PRO A 217 -26.11 31.35 -3.47
N CYS A 218 -27.10 30.95 -2.67
CA CYS A 218 -28.07 29.91 -3.02
C CYS A 218 -29.38 30.43 -3.62
N THR A 219 -29.49 31.74 -3.79
CA THR A 219 -30.57 32.38 -4.51
C THR A 219 -30.02 33.09 -5.74
N LEU A 220 -30.78 33.06 -6.82
CA LEU A 220 -30.56 33.94 -7.95
C LEU A 220 -31.28 35.25 -7.65
N ASP A 221 -30.48 36.27 -7.38
CA ASP A 221 -30.93 37.65 -7.17
C ASP A 221 -31.44 38.24 -8.48
N GLY A 222 -32.58 38.92 -8.39
CA GLY A 222 -33.18 39.55 -9.55
C GLY A 222 -34.30 40.49 -9.17
N CYS A 223 -34.84 41.13 -10.19
CA CYS A 223 -36.02 41.95 -10.11
C CYS A 223 -37.02 41.47 -11.15
N ASN A 224 -38.30 41.46 -10.77
CA ASN A 224 -39.39 41.13 -11.70
C ASN A 224 -40.51 42.15 -11.52
N ALA A 225 -40.76 42.94 -12.56
CA ALA A 225 -41.76 44.01 -12.54
C ALA A 225 -41.55 44.99 -11.37
N GLY A 226 -40.29 45.34 -11.12
CA GLY A 226 -39.86 46.27 -10.09
C GLY A 226 -40.10 45.78 -8.66
N THR A 227 -40.05 44.47 -8.44
CA THR A 227 -40.07 43.83 -7.11
C THR A 227 -38.86 42.91 -6.99
N PRO A 228 -38.11 42.94 -5.86
CA PRO A 228 -37.03 42.01 -5.60
C PRO A 228 -37.49 40.55 -5.64
N THR A 229 -36.71 39.69 -6.29
CA THR A 229 -36.94 38.24 -6.37
C THR A 229 -35.66 37.48 -6.07
N ASN A 230 -35.73 36.51 -5.15
CA ASN A 230 -34.59 35.66 -4.79
C ASN A 230 -35.02 34.20 -5.02
N VAL A 231 -34.66 33.64 -6.18
CA VAL A 231 -35.13 32.31 -6.59
C VAL A 231 -34.10 31.26 -6.17
N ALA A 232 -34.47 30.30 -5.31
CA ALA A 232 -33.59 29.21 -4.90
C ALA A 232 -32.98 28.49 -6.12
N GLN A 233 -31.67 28.19 -6.06
CA GLN A 233 -30.92 27.51 -7.12
C GLN A 233 -30.36 26.17 -6.63
N PRO A 234 -31.17 25.09 -6.59
CA PRO A 234 -30.75 23.82 -6.03
C PRO A 234 -29.57 23.20 -6.79
N GLY A 235 -28.61 22.62 -6.08
CA GLY A 235 -27.40 22.02 -6.64
C GLY A 235 -26.29 23.02 -6.99
N THR A 236 -26.49 24.32 -6.77
CA THR A 236 -25.45 25.33 -7.01
C THR A 236 -24.39 25.23 -5.91
N PRO A 237 -23.07 25.25 -6.24
CA PRO A 237 -22.03 25.27 -5.24
C PRO A 237 -22.09 26.55 -4.40
N CYS A 238 -21.99 26.42 -3.07
CA CYS A 238 -22.01 27.54 -2.14
C CYS A 238 -20.97 27.36 -1.04
N GLY A 239 -20.34 28.46 -0.60
CA GLY A 239 -19.26 28.41 0.39
C GLY A 239 -18.06 27.56 -0.05
N ALA A 240 -17.35 26.97 0.92
CA ALA A 240 -16.14 26.20 0.64
C ALA A 240 -16.40 24.75 0.20
N ASN A 241 -17.50 24.13 0.65
CA ASN A 241 -17.84 22.71 0.41
C ASN A 241 -19.36 22.47 0.54
N GLY A 242 -20.21 23.45 0.23
CA GLY A 242 -21.66 23.32 0.31
C GLY A 242 -22.33 23.28 -1.06
N THR A 243 -23.57 22.81 -1.08
CA THR A 243 -24.47 22.84 -2.22
C THR A 243 -25.80 23.44 -1.78
N CYS A 244 -26.51 24.11 -2.67
CA CYS A 244 -27.76 24.78 -2.34
C CYS A 244 -28.93 23.81 -2.38
N ASP A 245 -29.80 23.84 -1.37
CA ASP A 245 -31.02 23.02 -1.32
C ASP A 245 -32.21 23.66 -2.06
N ASP A 246 -33.33 22.93 -2.07
CA ASP A 246 -34.61 23.38 -2.65
C ASP A 246 -35.23 24.60 -1.96
N GLN A 247 -34.72 24.99 -0.79
CA GLN A 247 -35.16 26.14 -0.01
C GLN A 247 -34.20 27.34 -0.14
N GLY A 248 -33.13 27.23 -0.94
CA GLY A 248 -32.14 28.28 -1.10
C GLY A 248 -31.18 28.40 0.10
N GLN A 249 -31.00 27.32 0.87
CA GLN A 249 -30.02 27.25 1.96
C GLN A 249 -28.75 26.56 1.49
N CYS A 250 -27.60 27.06 1.96
CA CYS A 250 -26.32 26.40 1.71
C CYS A 250 -26.14 25.23 2.68
N VAL A 251 -26.36 24.01 2.19
CA VAL A 251 -26.23 22.75 2.95
C VAL A 251 -24.92 22.05 2.63
N GLY A 252 -24.48 21.11 3.47
CA GLY A 252 -23.23 20.37 3.23
C GLY A 252 -23.30 19.39 2.07
N CYS A 253 -24.47 18.87 1.75
CA CYS A 253 -24.72 17.93 0.67
C CYS A 253 -26.24 17.75 0.46
N LEU A 254 -26.64 17.28 -0.73
CA LEU A 254 -28.00 16.76 -1.02
C LEU A 254 -27.96 15.26 -1.34
N ALA A 255 -26.83 14.77 -1.82
CA ALA A 255 -26.55 13.37 -2.08
C ALA A 255 -25.12 13.02 -1.61
N PRO A 256 -24.82 11.73 -1.34
CA PRO A 256 -23.48 11.30 -0.96
C PRO A 256 -22.35 11.73 -1.90
N GLU A 257 -22.65 11.89 -3.19
CA GLU A 257 -21.70 12.27 -4.22
C GLU A 257 -21.20 13.72 -4.08
N ASP A 258 -21.99 14.59 -3.43
CA ASP A 258 -21.63 15.99 -3.15
C ASP A 258 -20.52 16.08 -2.10
N CYS A 259 -20.31 15.02 -1.31
CA CYS A 259 -19.35 15.03 -0.22
C CYS A 259 -17.92 14.80 -0.71
N PRO A 260 -16.94 15.55 -0.15
CA PRO A 260 -15.54 15.36 -0.48
C PRO A 260 -15.05 13.99 0.00
N GLY A 261 -14.23 13.34 -0.81
CA GLY A 261 -13.67 12.02 -0.55
C GLY A 261 -13.92 11.04 -1.69
N THR A 262 -13.46 9.81 -1.50
CA THR A 262 -13.64 8.71 -2.45
C THR A 262 -14.21 7.51 -1.73
N ASP A 263 -15.14 6.83 -2.39
CA ASP A 263 -15.71 5.57 -1.91
C ASP A 263 -14.72 4.43 -2.18
N ASP A 264 -14.60 3.52 -1.22
CA ASP A 264 -13.86 2.27 -1.35
C ASP A 264 -14.62 1.15 -0.62
N PHE A 265 -14.05 -0.05 -0.55
CA PHE A 265 -14.72 -1.17 0.12
C PHE A 265 -14.91 -0.94 1.64
N CYS A 266 -14.06 -0.13 2.27
CA CYS A 266 -14.07 0.12 3.71
C CYS A 266 -14.88 1.34 4.12
N LYS A 267 -15.21 2.24 3.19
CA LYS A 267 -16.07 3.40 3.44
C LYS A 267 -16.84 3.82 2.20
N THR A 268 -18.07 4.25 2.42
CA THR A 268 -18.85 4.97 1.42
C THR A 268 -19.29 6.31 2.00
N ARG A 269 -19.27 7.37 1.19
CA ARG A 269 -19.78 8.67 1.58
C ARG A 269 -21.27 8.58 1.90
N THR A 270 -21.72 9.44 2.80
CA THR A 270 -23.13 9.60 3.14
C THR A 270 -23.49 11.07 3.21
N CYS A 271 -24.74 11.37 2.87
CA CYS A 271 -25.36 12.64 3.14
C CYS A 271 -26.61 12.39 3.98
N ILE A 272 -26.57 12.73 5.26
CA ILE A 272 -27.68 12.51 6.18
C ILE A 272 -27.95 13.82 6.91
N ASN A 273 -29.17 14.33 6.77
CA ASN A 273 -29.58 15.63 7.30
C ASN A 273 -28.59 16.74 6.92
N ASP A 274 -28.29 16.85 5.62
CA ASP A 274 -27.50 17.97 5.06
C ASP A 274 -26.03 18.03 5.52
N VAL A 275 -25.54 16.96 6.17
CA VAL A 275 -24.18 16.85 6.68
C VAL A 275 -23.46 15.67 6.02
N CYS A 276 -22.28 15.97 5.48
CA CYS A 276 -21.39 14.96 4.93
C CYS A 276 -20.84 14.04 6.02
N GLY A 277 -20.90 12.74 5.74
CA GLY A 277 -20.33 11.70 6.58
C GLY A 277 -19.81 10.52 5.75
N PHE A 278 -19.48 9.45 6.47
CA PHE A 278 -19.15 8.16 5.88
C PHE A 278 -19.92 7.07 6.60
N ASN A 279 -20.28 6.02 5.87
CA ASN A 279 -20.64 4.73 6.43
C ASN A 279 -19.41 3.83 6.36
N PHE A 280 -18.96 3.31 7.50
CA PHE A 280 -17.78 2.47 7.58
C PHE A 280 -18.15 1.00 7.59
N THR A 281 -17.46 0.22 6.77
CA THR A 281 -17.52 -1.24 6.84
C THR A 281 -16.97 -1.70 8.19
N ALA A 282 -17.58 -2.71 8.80
CA ALA A 282 -17.23 -3.20 10.12
C ALA A 282 -15.73 -3.60 10.21
N PRO A 283 -15.09 -3.41 11.38
CA PRO A 283 -13.69 -3.78 11.56
C PRO A 283 -13.47 -5.29 11.34
N ASN A 284 -12.31 -5.64 10.81
CA ASN A 284 -11.89 -6.99 10.42
C ASN A 284 -12.71 -7.62 9.27
N THR A 285 -13.44 -6.81 8.49
CA THR A 285 -14.09 -7.30 7.26
C THR A 285 -13.05 -7.42 6.13
N PRO A 286 -12.85 -8.60 5.53
CA PRO A 286 -11.90 -8.77 4.42
C PRO A 286 -12.34 -8.07 3.15
N LEU A 287 -11.40 -7.48 2.43
CA LEU A 287 -11.62 -7.01 1.07
C LEU A 287 -11.99 -8.19 0.12
N PRO A 288 -12.69 -7.93 -0.99
CA PRO A 288 -12.99 -8.94 -2.00
C PRO A 288 -11.73 -9.67 -2.50
N ALA A 289 -11.88 -10.93 -2.90
CA ALA A 289 -10.75 -11.78 -3.30
C ALA A 289 -9.90 -11.19 -4.44
N ALA A 290 -10.49 -10.40 -5.35
CA ALA A 290 -9.79 -9.74 -6.45
C ALA A 290 -8.84 -8.61 -5.98
N ASP A 291 -9.08 -8.06 -4.80
CA ASP A 291 -8.30 -6.98 -4.19
C ASP A 291 -7.33 -7.51 -3.12
N GLN A 292 -7.36 -8.82 -2.85
CA GLN A 292 -6.34 -9.48 -2.03
C GLN A 292 -5.10 -9.78 -2.89
N THR A 293 -3.92 -9.64 -2.29
CA THR A 293 -2.68 -10.11 -2.91
C THR A 293 -2.36 -11.49 -2.34
N ALA A 294 -2.48 -12.53 -3.16
CA ALA A 294 -2.22 -13.89 -2.72
C ALA A 294 -0.74 -14.12 -2.37
N GLY A 295 -0.48 -14.90 -1.32
CA GLY A 295 0.83 -15.37 -0.90
C GLY A 295 1.72 -14.32 -0.24
N ASN A 296 1.12 -13.29 0.38
CA ASN A 296 1.86 -12.23 1.07
C ASN A 296 1.72 -12.27 2.59
N CYS A 297 1.10 -13.33 3.15
CA CYS A 297 0.95 -13.56 4.59
C CYS A 297 0.10 -12.53 5.34
N VAL A 298 -0.66 -11.72 4.62
CA VAL A 298 -1.58 -10.75 5.20
C VAL A 298 -2.92 -10.80 4.49
N THR A 299 -3.98 -10.49 5.23
CA THR A 299 -5.29 -10.23 4.66
C THR A 299 -5.57 -8.74 4.81
N ALA A 300 -5.86 -8.09 3.70
CA ALA A 300 -6.31 -6.71 3.70
C ALA A 300 -7.74 -6.67 4.27
N VAL A 301 -7.92 -5.98 5.40
CA VAL A 301 -9.19 -5.86 6.12
C VAL A 301 -9.51 -4.40 6.41
N CYS A 302 -10.78 -4.09 6.62
CA CYS A 302 -11.19 -2.77 7.08
C CYS A 302 -10.96 -2.61 8.59
N ASP A 303 -10.50 -1.44 9.02
CA ASP A 303 -10.25 -1.14 10.45
C ASP A 303 -11.45 -0.59 11.22
N GLY A 304 -12.59 -0.43 10.55
CA GLY A 304 -13.81 0.13 11.13
C GLY A 304 -13.88 1.66 11.12
N VAL A 305 -12.83 2.36 10.66
CA VAL A 305 -12.82 3.82 10.46
C VAL A 305 -12.48 4.22 9.01
N GLY A 306 -12.61 3.26 8.09
CA GLY A 306 -12.48 3.50 6.64
C GLY A 306 -11.06 3.47 6.10
N VAL A 307 -10.14 2.80 6.81
CA VAL A 307 -8.78 2.53 6.33
C VAL A 307 -8.59 1.02 6.14
N ILE A 308 -7.90 0.65 5.07
CA ILE A 308 -7.46 -0.72 4.82
C ILE A 308 -6.22 -0.98 5.68
N GLN A 309 -6.28 -2.02 6.52
CA GLN A 309 -5.15 -2.47 7.31
C GLN A 309 -4.76 -3.90 6.93
N GLN A 310 -3.47 -4.19 7.08
CA GLN A 310 -2.93 -5.53 6.83
C GLN A 310 -2.95 -6.33 8.12
N GLN A 311 -3.78 -7.36 8.17
CA GLN A 311 -3.83 -8.29 9.28
C GLN A 311 -3.02 -9.53 8.94
N THR A 312 -2.07 -9.93 9.80
CA THR A 312 -1.28 -11.15 9.60
C THR A 312 -2.19 -12.37 9.56
N THR A 313 -1.98 -13.23 8.57
CA THR A 313 -2.67 -14.51 8.45
C THR A 313 -1.67 -15.63 8.17
N SER A 314 -1.88 -16.78 8.78
CA SER A 314 -1.08 -17.99 8.53
C SER A 314 -1.62 -18.84 7.38
N THR A 315 -2.71 -18.42 6.73
CA THR A 315 -3.35 -19.20 5.66
C THR A 315 -3.09 -18.64 4.27
N ASP A 316 -2.54 -17.43 4.15
CA ASP A 316 -2.14 -16.83 2.87
C ASP A 316 -0.66 -17.10 2.58
N LEU A 317 -0.38 -18.34 2.19
CA LEU A 317 0.98 -18.85 2.08
C LEU A 317 1.62 -18.48 0.73
N PRO A 318 2.92 -18.09 0.72
CA PRO A 318 3.66 -17.84 -0.51
C PRO A 318 3.96 -19.15 -1.24
N VAL A 319 3.06 -19.60 -2.11
CA VAL A 319 3.26 -20.83 -2.89
C VAL A 319 4.23 -20.58 -4.03
N ASP A 320 5.49 -21.00 -3.87
CA ASP A 320 6.52 -20.89 -4.92
C ASP A 320 6.51 -22.07 -5.90
N GLY A 321 5.69 -23.08 -5.62
CA GLY A 321 5.56 -24.28 -6.42
C GLY A 321 6.77 -25.20 -6.34
N ASN A 322 7.61 -25.09 -5.31
CA ASN A 322 8.72 -25.99 -5.02
C ASN A 322 8.41 -26.90 -3.81
N ASP A 323 8.26 -28.20 -4.05
CA ASP A 323 8.01 -29.20 -2.99
C ASP A 323 9.12 -29.25 -1.91
N CYS A 324 10.32 -28.73 -2.21
CA CYS A 324 11.47 -28.71 -1.31
C CYS A 324 11.68 -27.38 -0.58
N THR A 325 10.71 -26.48 -0.64
CA THR A 325 10.57 -25.35 0.26
C THR A 325 9.28 -25.49 1.06
N LEU A 326 9.24 -24.88 2.24
CA LEU A 326 8.06 -24.86 3.09
C LEU A 326 7.37 -23.51 2.91
N ASP A 327 6.21 -23.49 2.28
CA ASP A 327 5.39 -22.29 2.18
C ASP A 327 4.89 -21.90 3.57
N GLN A 328 5.48 -20.86 4.16
CA GLN A 328 5.09 -20.43 5.50
C GLN A 328 5.12 -18.93 5.69
N CYS A 329 4.31 -18.48 6.64
CA CYS A 329 4.28 -17.12 7.12
C CYS A 329 4.96 -17.02 8.49
N VAL A 330 6.01 -16.20 8.59
CA VAL A 330 6.60 -15.83 9.87
C VAL A 330 6.22 -14.38 10.17
N GLY A 331 5.13 -14.21 10.93
CA GLY A 331 4.49 -12.90 11.07
C GLY A 331 3.85 -12.45 9.75
N ALA A 332 4.15 -11.22 9.32
CA ALA A 332 3.70 -10.66 8.03
C ALA A 332 4.66 -10.95 6.87
N SER A 333 5.73 -11.73 7.10
CA SER A 333 6.75 -11.99 6.08
C SER A 333 6.51 -13.35 5.41
N PRO A 334 6.28 -13.38 4.09
CA PRO A 334 6.30 -14.62 3.32
C PRO A 334 7.71 -15.20 3.30
N MET A 335 7.82 -16.48 3.63
CA MET A 335 9.08 -17.21 3.56
C MET A 335 8.88 -18.60 2.96
N ASN A 336 9.86 -19.03 2.20
CA ASN A 336 9.95 -20.37 1.61
C ASN A 336 11.28 -21.03 2.04
N PRO A 337 11.54 -21.26 3.34
CA PRO A 337 12.76 -21.93 3.77
C PRO A 337 12.80 -23.37 3.26
N ASN A 338 14.01 -23.91 3.15
CA ASN A 338 14.23 -25.27 2.66
C ASN A 338 13.52 -26.30 3.55
N ALA A 339 12.82 -27.23 2.91
CA ALA A 339 12.29 -28.41 3.56
C ALA A 339 13.43 -29.27 4.14
N ALA A 340 13.11 -30.05 5.17
CA ALA A 340 14.08 -30.95 5.77
C ALA A 340 14.61 -31.96 4.74
N GLN A 341 15.90 -32.29 4.84
CA GLN A 341 16.50 -33.33 4.01
C GLN A 341 15.71 -34.64 4.14
N GLY A 342 15.36 -35.25 3.01
CA GLY A 342 14.56 -36.47 2.94
C GLY A 342 13.05 -36.27 2.87
N ALA A 343 12.55 -35.03 2.90
CA ALA A 343 11.15 -34.74 2.57
C ALA A 343 10.83 -35.21 1.14
N ALA A 344 9.64 -35.76 0.91
CA ALA A 344 9.25 -36.25 -0.41
C ALA A 344 8.99 -35.08 -1.36
N CYS A 345 9.40 -35.22 -2.63
CA CYS A 345 9.15 -34.22 -3.68
C CYS A 345 8.86 -34.92 -5.01
N ASN A 346 8.10 -34.26 -5.90
CA ASN A 346 7.68 -34.81 -7.20
C ASN A 346 8.20 -34.00 -8.40
N MET A 347 9.02 -32.98 -8.16
CA MET A 347 9.53 -32.06 -9.19
C MET A 347 10.85 -32.54 -9.82
N GLY A 348 10.85 -33.76 -10.36
CA GLY A 348 12.03 -34.31 -11.06
C GLY A 348 13.03 -35.06 -10.16
N GLY A 349 12.67 -35.26 -8.89
CA GLY A 349 13.39 -36.11 -7.94
C GLY A 349 12.41 -36.95 -7.12
N SER A 350 12.87 -37.47 -6.00
CA SER A 350 12.07 -38.25 -5.05
C SER A 350 12.18 -37.72 -3.62
N VAL A 351 13.28 -37.03 -3.30
CA VAL A 351 13.56 -36.53 -1.96
C VAL A 351 14.26 -35.15 -2.01
N CYS A 352 14.01 -34.30 -1.02
CA CYS A 352 14.65 -33.00 -0.89
C CYS A 352 16.04 -33.11 -0.27
N ASP A 353 17.00 -32.32 -0.74
CA ASP A 353 18.39 -32.36 -0.27
C ASP A 353 18.66 -31.56 1.02
N GLY A 354 17.69 -30.77 1.47
CA GLY A 354 17.82 -29.85 2.61
C GLY A 354 18.38 -28.46 2.23
N MET A 355 18.79 -28.27 0.97
CA MET A 355 19.22 -27.00 0.39
C MET A 355 18.17 -26.36 -0.51
N GLY A 356 17.04 -27.04 -0.74
CA GLY A 356 15.89 -26.53 -1.48
C GLY A 356 15.69 -27.21 -2.84
N ASP A 357 16.54 -28.21 -3.16
CA ASP A 357 16.49 -28.93 -4.43
C ASP A 357 15.83 -30.30 -4.27
N CYS A 358 15.00 -30.67 -5.26
CA CYS A 358 14.41 -31.99 -5.38
C CYS A 358 15.38 -32.91 -6.13
N VAL A 359 15.97 -33.87 -5.43
CA VAL A 359 16.98 -34.81 -5.94
C VAL A 359 16.44 -36.24 -5.96
N GLU A 360 17.01 -37.13 -6.77
CA GLU A 360 16.61 -38.54 -6.80
C GLU A 360 16.99 -39.25 -5.48
N CYS A 361 18.09 -38.83 -4.86
CA CYS A 361 18.59 -39.44 -3.64
C CYS A 361 19.45 -38.49 -2.79
N ASN A 362 19.44 -38.71 -1.47
CA ASN A 362 20.46 -38.19 -0.55
C ASN A 362 21.41 -39.29 -0.07
N THR A 363 20.91 -40.52 -0.08
CA THR A 363 21.64 -41.73 0.29
C THR A 363 21.34 -42.84 -0.71
N PRO A 364 22.20 -43.86 -0.85
CA PRO A 364 21.92 -45.01 -1.71
C PRO A 364 20.58 -45.69 -1.44
N ALA A 365 20.06 -45.61 -0.20
CA ALA A 365 18.78 -46.20 0.20
C ALA A 365 17.55 -45.51 -0.42
N ASN A 366 17.70 -44.32 -1.00
CA ASN A 366 16.63 -43.66 -1.73
C ASN A 366 16.45 -44.20 -3.16
N CYS A 367 17.41 -45.00 -3.64
CA CYS A 367 17.40 -45.54 -5.00
C CYS A 367 16.84 -46.95 -5.03
N THR A 368 16.33 -47.35 -6.20
CA THR A 368 15.95 -48.74 -6.43
C THR A 368 17.21 -49.60 -6.54
N ASP A 369 17.18 -50.80 -5.96
CA ASP A 369 18.29 -51.74 -6.05
C ASP A 369 18.58 -52.09 -7.51
N PRO A 370 19.83 -51.92 -7.98
CA PRO A 370 20.21 -52.25 -9.34
C PRO A 370 20.21 -53.77 -9.56
N PRO A 371 20.01 -54.24 -10.80
CA PRO A 371 20.02 -55.65 -11.12
C PRO A 371 21.43 -56.25 -10.97
N GLY A 372 21.53 -57.32 -10.17
CA GLY A 372 22.75 -58.13 -10.02
C GLY A 372 23.30 -58.17 -8.59
N ALA A 373 23.68 -59.36 -8.11
CA ALA A 373 24.10 -59.57 -6.72
C ALA A 373 25.42 -58.88 -6.31
N CYS A 374 26.18 -58.35 -7.27
CA CYS A 374 27.45 -57.64 -7.05
C CYS A 374 27.40 -56.16 -7.44
N VAL A 375 26.20 -55.62 -7.60
CA VAL A 375 25.96 -54.21 -7.88
C VAL A 375 25.03 -53.70 -6.79
N VAL A 376 25.38 -52.57 -6.19
CA VAL A 376 24.57 -51.90 -5.18
C VAL A 376 24.19 -50.51 -5.65
N ALA A 377 23.06 -50.00 -5.16
CA ALA A 377 22.67 -48.63 -5.43
C ALA A 377 23.76 -47.65 -4.95
N SER A 378 23.91 -46.55 -5.66
CA SER A 378 24.78 -45.43 -5.28
C SER A 378 24.03 -44.12 -5.41
N CYS A 379 24.37 -43.16 -4.58
CA CYS A 379 23.87 -41.80 -4.70
C CYS A 379 25.05 -40.83 -4.86
N THR A 380 25.19 -40.23 -6.04
CA THR A 380 26.30 -39.31 -6.33
C THR A 380 25.75 -38.03 -6.94
N GLY A 381 25.98 -36.90 -6.28
CA GLY A 381 25.50 -35.58 -6.75
C GLY A 381 23.98 -35.49 -6.89
N GLY A 382 23.23 -36.13 -5.99
CA GLY A 382 21.75 -36.11 -6.00
C GLY A 382 21.09 -37.04 -7.02
N MET A 383 21.87 -37.81 -7.80
CA MET A 383 21.36 -38.74 -8.80
C MET A 383 21.58 -40.19 -8.39
N CYS A 384 20.57 -41.02 -8.64
CA CYS A 384 20.65 -42.46 -8.44
C CYS A 384 21.54 -43.09 -9.51
N GLY A 385 22.43 -43.98 -9.06
CA GLY A 385 23.31 -44.74 -9.92
C GLY A 385 23.60 -46.11 -9.33
N SER A 386 24.58 -46.79 -9.92
CA SER A 386 25.03 -48.11 -9.49
C SER A 386 26.53 -48.11 -9.25
N GLN A 387 26.97 -48.84 -8.21
CA GLN A 387 28.38 -49.09 -7.94
C GLN A 387 28.63 -50.56 -7.59
N ASN A 388 29.89 -50.99 -7.63
CA ASN A 388 30.24 -52.36 -7.29
C ASN A 388 29.98 -52.62 -5.80
N ALA A 389 29.43 -53.80 -5.49
CA ALA A 389 29.43 -54.33 -4.13
C ALA A 389 30.87 -54.48 -3.62
N ALA A 390 31.05 -54.44 -2.30
CA ALA A 390 32.36 -54.62 -1.68
C ALA A 390 32.98 -55.98 -2.08
N ASN A 391 34.30 -56.00 -2.27
CA ASN A 391 34.99 -57.26 -2.52
C ASN A 391 34.78 -58.21 -1.32
N GLY A 392 34.42 -59.46 -1.61
CA GLY A 392 34.10 -60.47 -0.60
C GLY A 392 32.63 -60.53 -0.18
N THR A 393 31.75 -59.64 -0.68
CA THR A 393 30.30 -59.77 -0.47
C THR A 393 29.80 -61.07 -1.10
N VAL A 394 29.06 -61.90 -0.35
CA VAL A 394 28.51 -63.16 -0.86
C VAL A 394 27.41 -62.86 -1.89
N CYS A 395 27.59 -63.36 -3.11
CA CYS A 395 26.63 -63.20 -4.21
C CYS A 395 25.89 -64.49 -4.57
N ALA A 396 26.44 -65.65 -4.18
CA ALA A 396 25.70 -66.91 -4.13
C ALA A 396 26.11 -67.67 -2.86
N ALA A 397 25.11 -68.19 -2.14
CA ALA A 397 25.38 -68.96 -0.93
C ALA A 397 26.10 -70.27 -1.28
N GLY A 398 27.04 -70.67 -0.43
CA GLY A 398 27.65 -72.00 -0.52
C GLY A 398 26.59 -73.08 -0.40
N SER A 399 26.80 -74.18 -1.10
CA SER A 399 25.86 -75.30 -1.13
C SER A 399 26.60 -76.61 -0.99
N CYS A 400 25.92 -77.65 -0.51
CA CYS A 400 26.48 -78.98 -0.52
C CYS A 400 25.43 -79.96 -1.02
N ALA A 401 25.71 -80.60 -2.14
CA ALA A 401 24.80 -81.57 -2.75
C ALA A 401 25.62 -82.67 -3.43
N GLY A 402 25.11 -83.91 -3.39
CA GLY A 402 25.76 -85.05 -4.04
C GLY A 402 27.17 -85.36 -3.53
N GLY A 403 27.48 -85.00 -2.27
CA GLY A 403 28.81 -85.21 -1.68
C GLY A 403 29.87 -84.23 -2.18
N VAL A 404 29.48 -83.12 -2.82
CA VAL A 404 30.37 -82.03 -3.23
C VAL A 404 29.89 -80.74 -2.59
N GLN A 405 30.79 -80.09 -1.87
CA GLN A 405 30.60 -78.74 -1.38
C GLN A 405 31.02 -77.74 -2.44
N GLN A 406 30.16 -76.76 -2.69
CA GLN A 406 30.45 -75.52 -3.39
C GLN A 406 30.65 -74.43 -2.34
N ALA A 407 31.81 -73.77 -2.37
CA ALA A 407 32.03 -72.61 -1.53
C ALA A 407 31.09 -71.45 -1.97
N ALA A 408 30.89 -70.49 -1.08
CA ALA A 408 30.09 -69.32 -1.42
C ALA A 408 30.79 -68.48 -2.49
N ASP A 409 30.03 -68.05 -3.49
CA ASP A 409 30.53 -67.13 -4.52
C ASP A 409 30.64 -65.74 -3.92
N THR A 410 31.70 -65.02 -4.28
CA THR A 410 31.95 -63.68 -3.72
C THR A 410 32.16 -62.64 -4.81
N CYS A 411 31.72 -61.42 -4.52
CA CYS A 411 31.88 -60.29 -5.41
C CYS A 411 33.34 -59.88 -5.51
N GLN A 412 33.81 -59.69 -6.74
CA GLN A 412 35.09 -59.07 -7.04
C GLN A 412 34.94 -58.16 -8.25
N ALA A 413 35.23 -56.86 -8.07
CA ALA A 413 35.15 -55.86 -9.13
C ALA A 413 33.79 -55.84 -9.88
N GLY A 414 32.68 -56.05 -9.17
CA GLY A 414 31.32 -56.02 -9.74
C GLY A 414 30.85 -57.34 -10.36
N ALA A 415 31.70 -58.38 -10.41
CA ALA A 415 31.33 -59.71 -10.86
C ALA A 415 31.21 -60.70 -9.69
N CYS A 416 30.29 -61.65 -9.80
CA CYS A 416 30.17 -62.77 -8.87
C CYS A 416 31.16 -63.86 -9.28
N ILE A 417 32.14 -64.16 -8.43
CA ILE A 417 33.22 -65.11 -8.70
C ILE A 417 32.96 -66.42 -7.95
N ASP A 418 33.05 -67.53 -8.67
CA ASP A 418 32.90 -68.89 -8.15
C ASP A 418 33.90 -69.17 -7.02
N GLY A 419 33.38 -69.58 -5.86
CA GLY A 419 34.19 -69.94 -4.69
C GLY A 419 34.94 -71.27 -4.85
N GLY A 420 34.59 -72.07 -5.85
CA GLY A 420 35.16 -73.38 -6.14
C GLY A 420 34.47 -74.52 -5.40
N SER A 421 34.87 -75.75 -5.74
CA SER A 421 34.22 -76.99 -5.27
C SER A 421 35.20 -77.99 -4.66
N GLN A 422 34.76 -78.75 -3.66
CA GLN A 422 35.52 -79.84 -3.05
C GLN A 422 34.64 -81.05 -2.69
N PRO A 423 35.14 -82.29 -2.85
CA PRO A 423 34.41 -83.48 -2.43
C PRO A 423 34.38 -83.61 -0.90
N CYS A 424 33.29 -84.14 -0.35
CA CYS A 424 33.13 -84.31 1.10
C CYS A 424 33.72 -85.61 1.64
N THR A 425 34.24 -86.51 0.80
CA THR A 425 34.81 -87.81 1.21
C THR A 425 35.84 -87.63 2.33
N PRO A 426 35.71 -88.34 3.46
CA PRO A 426 34.79 -89.47 3.75
C PRO A 426 33.43 -89.09 4.36
N TYR A 427 33.16 -87.81 4.59
CA TYR A 427 31.99 -87.28 5.27
C TYR A 427 30.85 -86.91 4.31
N VAL A 428 29.64 -86.76 4.85
CA VAL A 428 28.49 -86.32 4.04
C VAL A 428 28.40 -84.80 3.89
N CYS A 429 27.53 -84.36 2.99
CA CYS A 429 27.12 -82.96 2.94
C CYS A 429 26.30 -82.59 4.18
N GLY A 430 26.71 -81.52 4.86
CA GLY A 430 25.85 -80.75 5.75
C GLY A 430 24.97 -79.76 4.96
N PRO A 431 24.32 -78.80 5.64
CA PRO A 431 23.38 -77.87 5.00
C PRO A 431 23.99 -76.99 3.90
N SER A 432 25.25 -76.58 4.04
CA SER A 432 25.95 -75.69 3.10
C SER A 432 27.43 -76.03 2.90
N ALA A 433 27.95 -77.00 3.64
CA ALA A 433 29.36 -77.42 3.60
C ALA A 433 29.47 -78.90 3.95
N CYS A 434 30.61 -79.52 3.63
CA CYS A 434 30.92 -80.87 4.11
C CYS A 434 30.93 -80.91 5.64
N THR A 435 30.42 -81.98 6.24
CA THR A 435 30.68 -82.23 7.66
C THR A 435 32.15 -82.64 7.83
N THR A 436 32.69 -82.42 9.02
CA THR A 436 34.08 -82.77 9.36
C THR A 436 34.17 -83.81 10.47
N SER A 437 33.01 -84.31 10.91
CA SER A 437 32.87 -85.34 11.92
C SER A 437 31.55 -86.08 11.72
N CYS A 438 31.41 -87.21 12.39
CA CYS A 438 30.20 -88.01 12.43
C CYS A 438 29.78 -88.28 13.87
N ALA A 439 28.48 -88.45 14.08
CA ALA A 439 27.92 -88.93 15.36
C ALA A 439 27.30 -90.33 15.23
N ASN A 440 27.12 -90.80 13.99
CA ASN A 440 26.55 -92.07 13.60
C ASN A 440 26.86 -92.32 12.10
N ASP A 441 26.62 -93.53 11.62
CA ASP A 441 26.92 -93.93 10.23
C ASP A 441 26.29 -93.03 9.16
N PRO A 442 25.06 -92.49 9.32
CA PRO A 442 24.53 -91.49 8.40
C PRO A 442 25.37 -90.21 8.23
N GLY A 443 26.28 -89.90 9.16
CA GLY A 443 27.24 -88.80 9.03
C GLY A 443 28.42 -89.12 8.10
N CYS A 444 28.52 -90.36 7.62
CA CYS A 444 29.57 -90.84 6.76
C CYS A 444 29.04 -91.18 5.37
N MET A 445 29.87 -91.00 4.35
CA MET A 445 29.47 -91.40 3.00
C MET A 445 29.39 -92.91 2.85
N SER A 446 28.67 -93.35 1.83
CA SER A 446 28.53 -94.77 1.52
C SER A 446 29.90 -95.44 1.39
N GLY A 447 30.11 -96.53 2.13
CA GLY A 447 31.40 -97.21 2.24
C GLY A 447 32.21 -96.85 3.49
N PHE A 448 31.72 -95.92 4.31
CA PHE A 448 32.33 -95.54 5.59
C PHE A 448 31.35 -95.78 6.75
N VAL A 449 31.90 -96.07 7.93
CA VAL A 449 31.21 -96.28 9.21
C VAL A 449 31.71 -95.23 10.19
N CYS A 450 30.85 -94.74 11.08
CA CYS A 450 31.26 -93.75 12.06
C CYS A 450 31.91 -94.43 13.27
N ASP A 451 33.18 -94.13 13.50
CA ASP A 451 33.78 -94.39 14.81
C ASP A 451 33.23 -93.38 15.81
N THR A 452 32.18 -93.78 16.53
CA THR A 452 31.50 -92.90 17.49
C THR A 452 32.37 -92.47 18.68
N GLY A 453 33.48 -93.15 18.96
CA GLY A 453 34.43 -92.75 20.00
C GLY A 453 35.38 -91.64 19.55
N LEU A 454 35.68 -91.57 18.25
CA LEU A 454 36.57 -90.57 17.65
C LEU A 454 35.82 -89.48 16.86
N GLY A 455 34.56 -89.73 16.48
CA GLY A 455 33.78 -88.87 15.60
C GLY A 455 34.27 -88.87 14.15
N GLU A 456 34.93 -89.94 13.72
CA GLU A 456 35.58 -90.04 12.40
C GLU A 456 34.96 -91.13 11.52
N CYS A 457 34.93 -90.88 10.21
CA CYS A 457 34.41 -91.83 9.24
C CYS A 457 35.54 -92.74 8.73
N THR A 458 35.47 -94.03 9.06
CA THR A 458 36.47 -95.04 8.70
C THR A 458 35.91 -96.02 7.66
N SER A 459 36.77 -96.60 6.83
CA SER A 459 36.39 -97.62 5.84
C SER A 459 36.63 -99.07 6.31
N GLY A 460 37.13 -99.24 7.54
CA GLY A 460 37.44 -100.51 8.17
C GLY A 460 36.78 -100.67 9.55
N PRO A 461 37.22 -101.66 10.37
CA PRO A 461 36.78 -101.76 11.74
C PRO A 461 37.09 -100.48 12.53
N THR A 462 36.14 -100.07 13.37
CA THR A 462 36.32 -98.86 14.19
C THR A 462 37.35 -99.10 15.29
N CYS A 463 38.14 -98.07 15.61
CA CYS A 463 39.00 -98.07 16.78
C CYS A 463 38.20 -98.31 18.05
N THR A 464 36.99 -97.78 18.15
CA THR A 464 36.09 -98.06 19.27
C THR A 464 35.78 -99.55 19.43
N GLU A 465 35.42 -100.26 18.36
CA GLU A 465 35.13 -101.70 18.43
C GLU A 465 36.39 -102.52 18.77
N TYR A 466 37.49 -102.21 18.09
CA TYR A 466 38.79 -102.84 18.34
C TYR A 466 39.25 -102.66 19.80
N CYS A 467 39.24 -101.42 20.28
CA CYS A 467 39.75 -101.08 21.60
C CYS A 467 38.89 -101.67 22.73
N ASN A 468 37.57 -101.68 22.58
CA ASN A 468 36.70 -102.38 23.54
C ASN A 468 37.01 -103.90 23.58
N THR A 469 37.30 -104.49 22.43
CA THR A 469 37.61 -105.92 22.32
C THR A 469 38.95 -106.29 22.93
N ILE A 470 40.01 -105.52 22.63
CA ILE A 470 41.34 -105.82 23.15
C ILE A 470 41.44 -105.59 24.66
N GLU A 471 40.82 -104.53 25.18
CA GLU A 471 40.79 -104.25 26.63
C GLU A 471 40.01 -105.34 27.40
N ALA A 472 39.00 -105.96 26.78
CA ALA A 472 38.24 -107.04 27.39
C ALA A 472 39.01 -108.37 27.43
N ASN A 473 39.80 -108.68 26.39
CA ASN A 473 40.43 -109.98 26.22
C ASN A 473 41.88 -110.03 26.71
N CYS A 474 42.62 -108.92 26.62
CA CYS A 474 44.04 -108.83 26.95
C CYS A 474 44.22 -108.15 28.29
N THR A 475 44.17 -108.94 29.38
CA THR A 475 44.20 -108.43 30.75
C THR A 475 45.49 -108.80 31.51
N GLY A 476 45.84 -108.03 32.54
CA GLY A 476 46.93 -108.34 33.48
C GLY A 476 48.31 -108.27 32.81
N SER A 477 49.10 -109.34 32.86
CA SER A 477 50.42 -109.34 32.22
C SER A 477 50.38 -109.26 30.68
N LEU A 478 49.18 -109.41 30.09
CA LEU A 478 48.96 -109.30 28.65
C LEU A 478 48.32 -107.97 28.24
N ASP A 479 48.10 -107.02 29.16
CA ASP A 479 47.59 -105.67 28.86
C ASP A 479 48.43 -105.02 27.75
N GLN A 480 47.75 -104.50 26.73
CA GLN A 480 48.40 -103.85 25.57
C GLN A 480 48.30 -102.33 25.62
N TYR A 481 47.32 -101.77 26.33
CA TYR A 481 47.18 -100.34 26.58
C TYR A 481 46.96 -100.09 28.07
N GLY A 482 47.29 -98.88 28.55
CA GLY A 482 47.07 -98.51 29.94
C GLY A 482 45.64 -98.00 30.21
N SER A 483 44.88 -97.70 29.17
CA SER A 483 43.47 -97.32 29.24
C SER A 483 42.80 -97.37 27.86
N LEU A 484 41.46 -97.43 27.86
CA LEU A 484 40.66 -97.30 26.64
C LEU A 484 40.98 -96.02 25.84
N ALA A 485 41.18 -94.88 26.51
CA ALA A 485 41.51 -93.62 25.85
C ALA A 485 42.87 -93.68 25.12
N GLN A 486 43.88 -94.29 25.76
CA GLN A 486 45.17 -94.53 25.11
C GLN A 486 45.05 -95.45 23.90
N CYS A 487 44.20 -96.49 23.99
CA CYS A 487 43.95 -97.37 22.84
C CYS A 487 43.31 -96.61 21.68
N LEU A 488 42.24 -95.85 21.96
CA LEU A 488 41.50 -95.09 20.94
C LEU A 488 42.41 -94.13 20.18
N GLU A 489 43.20 -93.33 20.90
CA GLU A 489 44.11 -92.37 20.23
C GLU A 489 45.33 -93.03 19.61
N THR A 490 45.82 -94.14 20.16
CA THR A 490 46.88 -94.88 19.48
C THR A 490 46.36 -95.48 18.17
N CYS A 491 45.10 -95.93 18.16
CA CYS A 491 44.45 -96.52 17.02
C CYS A 491 44.13 -95.50 15.91
N SER A 492 43.79 -94.26 16.26
CA SER A 492 43.53 -93.18 15.27
C SER A 492 44.76 -92.85 14.40
N HIS A 493 45.96 -93.28 14.82
CA HIS A 493 47.20 -93.14 14.06
C HIS A 493 47.60 -94.40 13.27
N MET A 494 46.73 -95.41 13.23
CA MET A 494 46.93 -96.63 12.45
C MET A 494 46.08 -96.58 11.19
N PRO A 495 46.55 -97.13 10.06
CA PRO A 495 45.70 -97.32 8.89
C PRO A 495 44.49 -98.20 9.21
N ASP A 496 43.29 -97.80 8.78
CA ASP A 496 42.05 -98.56 9.03
C ASP A 496 42.14 -100.02 8.55
N GLY A 497 42.58 -100.21 7.30
CA GLY A 497 42.53 -101.49 6.62
C GLY A 497 41.10 -102.01 6.42
N THR A 498 40.94 -103.33 6.36
CA THR A 498 39.64 -103.99 6.17
C THR A 498 39.35 -104.98 7.29
N ALA A 499 38.07 -105.29 7.51
CA ALA A 499 37.66 -106.32 8.47
C ALA A 499 38.17 -107.73 8.13
N THR A 500 38.70 -107.94 6.92
CA THR A 500 39.28 -109.22 6.48
C THR A 500 40.78 -109.31 6.69
N ASP A 501 41.42 -108.23 7.14
CA ASP A 501 42.86 -108.22 7.36
C ASP A 501 43.21 -109.18 8.50
N THR A 502 44.17 -110.06 8.24
CA THR A 502 44.74 -111.00 9.23
C THR A 502 46.26 -110.83 9.37
N SER A 503 46.83 -109.90 8.61
CA SER A 503 48.23 -109.46 8.64
C SER A 503 48.33 -108.05 8.06
N GLY A 504 49.46 -107.37 8.27
CA GLY A 504 49.68 -105.99 7.82
C GLY A 504 49.34 -104.95 8.90
N ASN A 505 49.94 -103.76 8.82
CA ASN A 505 49.78 -102.71 9.82
C ASN A 505 48.43 -102.00 9.68
N THR A 506 47.35 -102.66 10.10
CA THR A 506 46.00 -102.11 10.03
C THR A 506 45.19 -102.34 11.30
N VAL A 507 44.23 -101.46 11.58
CA VAL A 507 43.21 -101.65 12.62
C VAL A 507 42.42 -102.92 12.35
N GLY A 508 42.11 -103.22 11.08
CA GLY A 508 41.52 -104.48 10.63
C GLY A 508 42.22 -105.73 11.16
N CYS A 509 43.54 -105.82 10.96
CA CYS A 509 44.33 -106.94 11.46
C CYS A 509 44.29 -107.03 12.99
N ARG A 510 44.44 -105.87 13.65
CA ARG A 510 44.47 -105.81 15.12
C ARG A 510 43.11 -106.19 15.72
N ALA A 511 42.00 -105.81 15.09
CA ALA A 511 40.64 -106.21 15.45
C ALA A 511 40.46 -107.73 15.33
N TYR A 512 40.93 -108.35 14.23
CA TYR A 512 40.90 -109.81 14.08
C TYR A 512 41.64 -110.53 15.23
N HIS A 513 42.85 -110.06 15.56
CA HIS A 513 43.63 -110.66 16.64
C HIS A 513 43.07 -110.34 18.03
N ALA A 514 42.47 -109.16 18.24
CA ALA A 514 41.77 -108.83 19.47
C ALA A 514 40.60 -109.80 19.71
N LEU A 515 39.82 -110.11 18.66
CA LEU A 515 38.76 -111.13 18.74
C LEU A 515 39.33 -112.54 19.00
N ALA A 516 40.41 -112.93 18.32
CA ALA A 516 41.05 -114.24 18.49
C ALA A 516 41.71 -114.43 19.87
N SER A 517 41.96 -113.34 20.61
CA SER A 517 42.56 -113.38 21.95
C SER A 517 41.60 -113.81 23.06
N ALA A 518 40.32 -114.06 22.75
CA ALA A 518 39.35 -114.54 23.72
C ALA A 518 39.77 -115.89 24.38
N GLY A 519 39.70 -115.95 25.71
CA GLY A 519 39.95 -117.17 26.49
C GLY A 519 41.39 -117.68 26.38
N ALA A 520 41.56 -118.95 25.98
CA ALA A 520 42.87 -119.59 25.93
C ALA A 520 43.82 -119.05 24.82
N GLY A 521 43.30 -118.22 23.91
CA GLY A 521 44.06 -117.60 22.82
C GLY A 521 44.85 -116.34 23.21
N ALA A 522 44.64 -115.81 24.42
CA ALA A 522 45.15 -114.50 24.82
C ALA A 522 46.67 -114.36 24.71
N ALA A 523 47.44 -115.33 25.22
CA ALA A 523 48.89 -115.25 25.24
C ALA A 523 49.53 -115.16 23.83
N THR A 524 48.89 -115.78 22.84
CA THR A 524 49.35 -115.76 21.44
C THR A 524 48.89 -114.49 20.73
N HIS A 525 47.62 -114.11 20.89
CA HIS A 525 47.03 -113.09 20.04
C HIS A 525 47.11 -111.67 20.59
N CYS A 526 47.25 -111.47 21.90
CA CYS A 526 47.37 -110.12 22.48
C CYS A 526 48.57 -109.32 21.95
N PRO A 527 49.78 -109.88 21.78
CA PRO A 527 50.90 -109.14 21.20
C PRO A 527 50.65 -108.70 19.74
N HIS A 528 49.93 -109.51 18.97
CA HIS A 528 49.55 -109.20 17.59
C HIS A 528 48.44 -108.14 17.53
N ALA A 529 47.48 -108.24 18.45
CA ALA A 529 46.38 -107.30 18.60
C ALA A 529 46.86 -105.93 19.11
N GLY A 530 47.89 -105.88 19.95
CA GLY A 530 48.39 -104.65 20.57
C GLY A 530 49.15 -103.70 19.62
N PRO A 531 49.64 -102.56 20.12
CA PRO A 531 50.20 -101.48 19.29
C PRO A 531 51.48 -101.85 18.54
N THR A 532 52.16 -102.92 18.98
CA THR A 532 53.40 -103.38 18.32
C THR A 532 53.16 -104.17 17.04
N GLY A 533 51.97 -104.78 16.90
CA GLY A 533 51.65 -105.74 15.84
C GLY A 533 52.41 -107.07 15.92
N ALA A 534 53.46 -107.14 16.75
CA ALA A 534 54.37 -108.26 16.93
C ALA A 534 54.80 -108.95 15.62
N GLY A 535 54.97 -108.19 14.54
CA GLY A 535 55.36 -108.69 13.22
C GLY A 535 54.24 -109.32 12.39
N VAL A 536 53.02 -109.41 12.93
CA VAL A 536 51.84 -109.95 12.24
C VAL A 536 50.96 -108.81 11.76
N CYS A 537 50.46 -107.97 12.66
CA CYS A 537 49.71 -106.76 12.32
C CYS A 537 50.63 -105.56 12.12
N GLY A 538 51.61 -105.73 11.24
CA GLY A 538 52.66 -104.76 10.97
C GLY A 538 54.00 -105.18 11.56
N ALA A 539 55.07 -104.78 10.88
CA ALA A 539 56.40 -104.91 11.45
C ALA A 539 56.51 -104.04 12.72
N THR A 540 57.34 -104.47 13.67
CA THR A 540 57.48 -103.80 14.97
C THR A 540 57.80 -102.31 14.82
N CYS A 541 58.82 -101.96 14.05
CA CYS A 541 59.18 -100.57 13.82
C CYS A 541 58.23 -99.81 12.89
N GLU A 542 57.57 -100.51 11.96
CA GLU A 542 56.55 -99.90 11.10
C GLU A 542 55.36 -99.42 11.95
N SER A 543 54.89 -100.27 12.86
CA SER A 543 53.81 -99.93 13.80
C SER A 543 54.21 -98.77 14.70
N PHE A 544 55.42 -98.83 15.29
CA PHE A 544 55.95 -97.76 16.13
C PHE A 544 56.04 -96.42 15.38
N CYS A 545 56.59 -96.42 14.16
CA CYS A 545 56.81 -95.17 13.44
C CYS A 545 55.55 -94.57 12.83
N ALA A 546 54.56 -95.39 12.49
CA ALA A 546 53.23 -94.90 12.13
C ALA A 546 52.60 -94.11 13.28
N ILE A 547 52.58 -94.69 14.49
CA ILE A 547 52.01 -94.03 15.67
C ILE A 547 52.85 -92.80 16.06
N ALA A 548 54.20 -92.89 16.04
CA ALA A 548 55.07 -91.79 16.42
C ALA A 548 54.90 -90.55 15.54
N GLN A 549 54.71 -90.74 14.23
CA GLN A 549 54.55 -89.62 13.31
C GLN A 549 53.13 -89.02 13.35
N GLY A 550 52.13 -89.76 13.86
CA GLY A 550 50.78 -89.26 14.10
C GLY A 550 50.63 -88.54 15.45
N ALA A 551 51.07 -89.19 16.53
CA ALA A 551 50.91 -88.69 17.90
C ALA A 551 51.87 -87.54 18.25
N CYS A 552 53.10 -87.60 17.75
CA CYS A 552 54.16 -86.63 18.07
C CYS A 552 54.37 -85.69 16.89
N THR A 553 53.47 -84.71 16.73
CA THR A 553 53.52 -83.70 15.66
C THR A 553 53.73 -82.27 16.20
N GLY A 554 53.97 -81.32 15.30
CA GLY A 554 54.18 -79.92 15.64
C GLY A 554 55.35 -79.73 16.62
N ALA A 555 55.11 -79.05 17.74
CA ALA A 555 56.14 -78.82 18.77
C ALA A 555 56.64 -80.11 19.45
N ASN A 556 55.89 -81.22 19.37
CA ASN A 556 56.24 -82.50 19.98
C ASN A 556 56.92 -83.46 19.00
N GLN A 557 57.23 -83.03 17.76
CA GLN A 557 57.85 -83.89 16.76
C GLN A 557 59.22 -84.40 17.20
N GLN A 558 59.39 -85.73 17.16
CA GLN A 558 60.62 -86.39 17.60
C GLN A 558 61.51 -86.87 16.45
N PHE A 559 60.89 -87.17 15.29
CA PHE A 559 61.59 -87.65 14.10
C PHE A 559 61.27 -86.75 12.92
N ALA A 560 62.29 -86.36 12.16
CA ALA A 560 62.12 -85.48 11.00
C ALA A 560 61.35 -86.19 9.87
N SER A 561 61.50 -87.52 9.75
CA SER A 561 60.78 -88.34 8.78
C SER A 561 60.48 -89.74 9.32
N VAL A 562 59.56 -90.45 8.65
CA VAL A 562 59.30 -91.88 8.92
C VAL A 562 60.58 -92.71 8.78
N GLY A 563 61.44 -92.39 7.80
CA GLY A 563 62.71 -93.08 7.59
C GLY A 563 63.69 -92.93 8.75
N ASP A 564 63.76 -91.73 9.35
CA ASP A 564 64.60 -91.47 10.53
C ASP A 564 64.10 -92.26 11.74
N CYS A 565 62.77 -92.28 11.93
CA CYS A 565 62.14 -93.08 12.97
C CYS A 565 62.46 -94.58 12.80
N MET A 566 62.31 -95.12 11.59
CA MET A 566 62.56 -96.54 11.31
C MET A 566 64.01 -96.92 11.61
N THR A 567 64.96 -96.04 11.26
CA THR A 567 66.38 -96.23 11.54
C THR A 567 66.67 -96.25 13.04
N ALA A 568 66.07 -95.32 13.79
CA ALA A 568 66.21 -95.28 15.25
C ALA A 568 65.60 -96.51 15.92
N CYS A 569 64.38 -96.89 15.53
CA CYS A 569 63.67 -98.03 16.10
C CYS A 569 64.42 -99.35 15.89
N ALA A 570 65.04 -99.55 14.72
CA ALA A 570 65.80 -100.78 14.43
C ALA A 570 66.99 -101.00 15.40
N ALA A 571 67.46 -99.95 16.07
CA ALA A 571 68.55 -100.03 17.05
C ALA A 571 68.06 -100.31 18.50
N TYR A 572 66.75 -100.35 18.75
CA TYR A 572 66.22 -100.56 20.09
C TYR A 572 66.33 -102.02 20.54
N ASN A 573 66.58 -102.23 21.83
CA ASN A 573 66.57 -103.56 22.43
C ASN A 573 65.15 -104.12 22.45
N MET A 574 64.89 -105.20 21.71
CA MET A 574 63.55 -105.79 21.55
C MET A 574 63.09 -106.64 22.74
N ALA A 575 63.95 -106.85 23.75
CA ALA A 575 63.59 -107.53 25.00
C ALA A 575 63.39 -106.51 26.14
N PRO A 576 62.38 -106.69 27.02
CA PRO A 576 61.35 -107.75 27.00
C PRO A 576 60.28 -107.51 25.92
N GLN A 577 59.41 -108.51 25.70
CA GLN A 577 58.21 -108.33 24.89
C GLN A 577 57.34 -107.23 25.51
N TYR A 578 56.71 -106.41 24.67
CA TYR A 578 55.85 -105.31 25.11
C TYR A 578 54.63 -105.78 25.92
N SER A 579 54.39 -105.08 27.02
CA SER A 579 53.14 -105.01 27.77
C SER A 579 52.96 -103.57 28.24
N ALA A 580 51.72 -103.16 28.53
CA ALA A 580 51.40 -101.84 29.07
C ALA A 580 52.03 -101.57 30.46
N SER A 581 52.58 -102.60 31.11
CA SER A 581 53.28 -102.47 32.40
C SER A 581 54.78 -102.17 32.26
N THR A 582 55.35 -102.23 31.06
CA THR A 582 56.79 -101.95 30.84
C THR A 582 57.02 -100.45 30.69
N THR A 583 57.16 -99.74 31.81
CA THR A 583 57.23 -98.27 31.83
C THR A 583 58.66 -97.70 31.96
N THR A 584 59.67 -98.55 32.12
CA THR A 584 61.08 -98.14 32.34
C THR A 584 62.06 -99.11 31.66
N GLY A 585 63.33 -98.69 31.55
CA GLY A 585 64.44 -99.48 31.00
C GLY A 585 64.69 -99.27 29.51
N ASN A 586 65.94 -99.37 29.06
CA ASN A 586 66.30 -99.22 27.64
C ASN A 586 65.85 -100.41 26.77
N SER A 587 64.57 -100.41 26.44
CA SER A 587 63.92 -101.39 25.58
C SER A 587 62.93 -100.74 24.64
N TYR A 588 62.63 -101.43 23.54
CA TYR A 588 61.53 -101.10 22.65
C TYR A 588 60.19 -101.07 23.40
N ALA A 589 59.99 -101.99 24.35
CA ALA A 589 58.77 -102.06 25.15
C ALA A 589 58.51 -100.78 25.96
N CYS A 590 59.53 -100.24 26.64
CA CYS A 590 59.43 -98.97 27.36
C CYS A 590 59.05 -97.81 26.42
N ARG A 591 59.69 -97.76 25.25
CA ARG A 591 59.45 -96.70 24.27
C ARG A 591 58.06 -96.79 23.66
N MET A 592 57.58 -98.01 23.41
CA MET A 592 56.22 -98.23 22.94
C MET A 592 55.18 -97.85 24.00
N TYR A 593 55.44 -98.13 25.29
CA TYR A 593 54.55 -97.66 26.37
C TYR A 593 54.43 -96.13 26.37
N HIS A 594 55.56 -95.42 26.31
CA HIS A 594 55.51 -93.97 26.22
C HIS A 594 54.88 -93.49 24.92
N LEU A 595 55.05 -94.22 23.82
CA LEU A 595 54.42 -93.85 22.57
C LEU A 595 52.88 -93.97 22.63
N THR A 596 52.34 -95.05 23.22
CA THR A 596 50.89 -95.18 23.40
C THR A 596 50.33 -94.20 24.44
N ALA A 597 51.12 -93.84 25.44
CA ALA A 597 50.77 -92.75 26.37
C ALA A 597 50.84 -91.36 25.69
N ALA A 598 51.76 -91.17 24.73
CA ALA A 598 51.89 -89.94 23.97
C ALA A 598 50.69 -89.66 23.06
N ALA A 599 49.90 -90.66 22.70
CA ALA A 599 48.67 -90.46 21.94
C ALA A 599 47.64 -89.60 22.69
N VAL A 600 47.65 -89.60 24.03
CA VAL A 600 46.76 -88.77 24.87
C VAL A 600 47.47 -87.61 25.58
N ASP A 601 48.78 -87.72 25.81
CA ASP A 601 49.63 -86.64 26.34
C ASP A 601 50.95 -86.55 25.56
N PRO A 602 50.95 -85.93 24.36
CA PRO A 602 52.13 -85.82 23.53
C PRO A 602 53.30 -85.09 24.22
N ALA A 603 53.00 -84.02 24.96
CA ALA A 603 54.02 -83.21 25.60
C ALA A 603 54.75 -83.97 26.73
N GLY A 604 54.02 -84.76 27.51
CA GLY A 604 54.58 -85.56 28.60
C GLY A 604 55.38 -86.78 28.14
N HIS A 605 55.08 -87.34 26.97
CA HIS A 605 55.60 -88.67 26.62
C HIS A 605 56.37 -88.78 25.30
N CYS A 606 56.15 -87.90 24.31
CA CYS A 606 56.93 -87.91 23.06
C CYS A 606 58.46 -87.85 23.29
N PRO A 607 59.01 -87.06 24.23
CA PRO A 607 60.45 -87.03 24.48
C PRO A 607 61.08 -88.36 24.91
N HIS A 608 60.27 -89.37 25.27
CA HIS A 608 60.74 -90.65 25.78
C HIS A 608 60.86 -91.75 24.72
N ILE A 609 60.48 -91.47 23.46
CA ILE A 609 60.43 -92.48 22.39
C ILE A 609 61.75 -92.53 21.56
N VAL A 610 62.65 -91.57 21.73
CA VAL A 610 63.93 -91.41 20.98
C VAL A 610 65.09 -92.15 21.64
N ALA A 611 66.12 -92.57 20.89
CA ALA A 611 67.26 -93.33 21.42
C ALA A 611 67.86 -92.75 22.72
N ALA A 612 68.05 -91.42 22.80
CA ALA A 612 68.52 -90.71 23.98
C ALA A 612 67.39 -90.32 24.97
N SER A 613 66.46 -91.23 25.22
CA SER A 613 65.32 -91.03 26.14
C SER A 613 65.82 -90.99 27.58
N PRO A 614 65.48 -89.98 28.41
CA PRO A 614 65.88 -89.94 29.81
C PRO A 614 65.14 -90.96 30.69
N THR A 615 64.05 -91.54 30.22
CA THR A 615 63.18 -92.47 30.98
C THR A 615 63.40 -93.93 30.59
N CYS A 616 63.67 -94.19 29.30
CA CYS A 616 63.99 -95.53 28.78
C CYS A 616 65.50 -95.70 28.58
N MET A 617 66.28 -95.63 29.68
CA MET A 617 67.74 -95.87 29.71
C MET A 617 68.14 -97.17 30.41
#